data_AF-A0A536YY46-F1
#
_entry.id   AF-A0A536YY46-F1
#
_cell.length_a   1.000
_cell.length_b   1.000
_cell.length_c   1.000
_cell.angle_alpha   90.00
_cell.angle_beta   90.00
_cell.angle_gamma   90.00
#
_symmetry.space_group_name_H-M   'P 1'
#
loop_
_entity.id
_entity.type
_entity.pdbx_description
1 polymer ?
#
loop_
_entity_poly.entity_id
_entity_poly.type
_entity_poly.pdbx_seq_one_letter_code
_entity_poly.pdbx_strand_id
1 'polypeptide(L)'
;MMRRSNAAASWSMAAAMLCLLAGASLRAGQSAPEASLVSEQYFKNIQVLKGMPVDTFFDAMGMFAASMGNDCTFCHAKEAGFRREAFAETTPRIQRARQMIGMMQALNEQYFGGRPRVTCFTCHRGQYAPVSAPSFLIQYGVPTEDPDIIDFPTEQGVSADQVFDRYLTAIGGTAALAKITSFTATGTYAGFDTGQEEVPVQIFAKAPNQRTWIVKLPQGDSYRVFDGVNGWIAGPDSPAPLFTLVTGNLDRARIEAILAFPAAIKQLYPRWRAGRTLIDDRDVIVMQGTAPGLLPVNFYFDDKTGLLVRVVRWNQTPVGPVPSEINYGDYRTVAGIQMPFTWTATQTYMQMTITLREVSVNVPVDASRFAKPREFRAASR
;
A
#
# COMPACT_ATOMS: atom_id res chain seq x y z
N MET A 1 69.75 -60.73 -8.10
CA MET A 1 70.36 -60.19 -9.34
C MET A 1 70.07 -58.70 -9.37
N MET A 2 71.12 -57.85 -9.33
CA MET A 2 71.20 -56.39 -9.65
C MET A 2 70.07 -55.43 -9.20
N ARG A 3 70.29 -54.17 -8.82
CA ARG A 3 71.36 -53.33 -8.23
C ARG A 3 70.71 -51.92 -8.13
N ARG A 4 71.11 -51.12 -7.12
CA ARG A 4 71.19 -49.64 -7.10
C ARG A 4 69.95 -48.77 -6.80
N SER A 5 69.92 -48.30 -5.55
CA SER A 5 69.93 -46.88 -5.12
C SER A 5 69.71 -45.76 -6.16
N ASN A 6 68.83 -44.81 -5.82
CA ASN A 6 69.23 -43.42 -5.57
C ASN A 6 68.12 -42.60 -4.90
N ALA A 7 68.55 -41.74 -3.97
CA ALA A 7 67.76 -40.75 -3.25
C ALA A 7 67.73 -39.41 -4.01
N ALA A 8 66.76 -38.56 -3.60
CA ALA A 8 66.84 -37.10 -3.44
C ALA A 8 65.88 -36.22 -4.27
N ALA A 9 65.42 -35.16 -3.58
CA ALA A 9 64.60 -34.00 -3.97
C ALA A 9 63.10 -34.30 -4.17
N SER A 10 62.14 -33.62 -3.54
CA SER A 10 62.03 -32.20 -3.14
C SER A 10 60.98 -32.07 -2.01
N TRP A 11 61.31 -31.49 -0.85
CA TRP A 11 61.02 -30.09 -0.46
C TRP A 11 59.54 -29.66 -0.53
N SER A 12 58.98 -29.49 0.68
CA SER A 12 58.03 -28.43 1.06
C SER A 12 56.56 -28.54 0.63
N MET A 13 55.74 -29.14 1.51
CA MET A 13 54.33 -28.77 1.66
C MET A 13 53.95 -28.76 3.16
N ALA A 14 54.43 -27.72 3.84
CA ALA A 14 53.78 -27.21 5.04
C ALA A 14 53.18 -25.84 4.68
N ALA A 15 51.98 -25.55 5.20
CA ALA A 15 51.23 -24.30 5.08
C ALA A 15 50.39 -24.08 3.80
N ALA A 16 49.28 -24.82 3.67
CA ALA A 16 48.13 -24.37 2.87
C ALA A 16 46.79 -24.87 3.46
N MET A 17 46.67 -24.89 4.80
CA MET A 17 45.44 -25.28 5.51
C MET A 17 44.94 -24.22 6.50
N LEU A 18 45.26 -22.94 6.25
CA LEU A 18 44.73 -21.80 6.98
C LEU A 18 44.45 -20.68 5.96
N CYS A 19 43.25 -20.67 5.33
CA CYS A 19 42.62 -19.50 4.69
C CYS A 19 41.29 -19.83 3.96
N LEU A 20 40.43 -20.70 4.51
CA LEU A 20 39.09 -20.97 3.94
C LEU A 20 37.93 -20.67 4.92
N LEU A 21 38.14 -19.77 5.90
CA LEU A 21 37.12 -19.35 6.87
C LEU A 21 36.87 -17.82 6.85
N ALA A 22 36.85 -17.21 5.66
CA ALA A 22 36.44 -15.81 5.48
C ALA A 22 35.51 -15.69 4.26
N GLY A 23 34.33 -16.29 4.37
CA GLY A 23 33.31 -16.28 3.33
C GLY A 23 31.93 -16.66 3.86
N ALA A 24 31.65 -16.39 5.13
CA ALA A 24 30.28 -16.44 5.64
C ALA A 24 29.57 -15.16 5.18
N SER A 25 29.02 -15.24 3.97
CA SER A 25 28.07 -14.27 3.44
C SER A 25 26.99 -14.03 4.50
N LEU A 26 26.90 -12.80 5.01
CA LEU A 26 25.74 -12.27 5.70
C LEU A 26 24.56 -12.26 4.71
N ARG A 27 23.96 -13.43 4.46
CA ARG A 27 22.55 -13.47 4.07
C ARG A 27 21.78 -13.12 5.32
N ALA A 28 21.46 -11.83 5.46
CA ALA A 28 20.36 -11.41 6.31
C ALA A 28 19.18 -12.34 5.98
N GLY A 29 18.78 -13.17 6.95
CA GLY A 29 17.65 -14.07 6.77
C GLY A 29 16.44 -13.23 6.42
N GLN A 30 15.96 -13.36 5.18
CA GLN A 30 14.66 -12.85 4.82
C GLN A 30 13.65 -13.69 5.59
N SER A 31 13.20 -13.17 6.74
CA SER A 31 12.08 -13.73 7.49
C SER A 31 10.87 -13.77 6.57
N ALA A 32 10.26 -14.94 6.42
CA ALA A 32 9.00 -15.06 5.69
C ALA A 32 7.93 -14.14 6.32
N PRO A 33 7.01 -13.56 5.52
CA PRO A 33 5.93 -12.72 6.04
C PRO A 33 5.14 -13.43 7.15
N GLU A 34 4.85 -12.72 8.23
CA GLU A 34 4.07 -13.26 9.36
C GLU A 34 2.65 -13.67 8.93
N ALA A 35 2.13 -14.76 9.51
CA ALA A 35 0.76 -15.20 9.30
C ALA A 35 -0.26 -14.14 9.75
N SER A 36 -1.33 -13.96 8.99
CA SER A 36 -2.38 -12.97 9.29
C SER A 36 -3.57 -13.57 10.03
N LEU A 37 -4.22 -12.74 10.85
CA LEU A 37 -5.55 -13.01 11.39
C LEU A 37 -6.55 -13.06 10.23
N VAL A 38 -7.36 -14.11 10.15
CA VAL A 38 -8.37 -14.27 9.09
C VAL A 38 -9.78 -13.89 9.56
N SER A 39 -10.65 -13.59 8.61
CA SER A 39 -11.93 -12.92 8.79
C SER A 39 -12.84 -13.67 9.76
N GLU A 40 -13.03 -14.98 9.63
CA GLU A 40 -13.91 -15.78 10.49
C GLU A 40 -13.36 -16.05 11.89
N GLN A 41 -12.06 -15.81 12.13
CA GLN A 41 -11.48 -15.92 13.47
C GLN A 41 -11.80 -14.71 14.34
N TYR A 42 -12.13 -13.57 13.71
CA TYR A 42 -12.34 -12.31 14.41
C TYR A 42 -13.74 -11.71 14.18
N PHE A 43 -14.19 -11.64 12.93
CA PHE A 43 -15.53 -11.18 12.60
C PHE A 43 -16.57 -12.29 12.80
N LYS A 44 -17.75 -11.89 13.28
CA LYS A 44 -18.86 -12.82 13.52
C LYS A 44 -19.72 -12.97 12.27
N ASN A 45 -20.36 -14.14 12.12
CA ASN A 45 -21.33 -14.43 11.06
C ASN A 45 -20.76 -14.32 9.62
N ILE A 46 -19.50 -14.73 9.42
CA ILE A 46 -18.90 -14.87 8.10
C ILE A 46 -19.38 -16.18 7.46
N GLN A 47 -20.24 -16.06 6.45
CA GLN A 47 -20.82 -17.20 5.71
C GLN A 47 -20.12 -17.44 4.37
N VAL A 48 -19.73 -16.35 3.70
CA VAL A 48 -18.94 -16.31 2.45
C VAL A 48 -17.66 -15.50 2.72
N LEU A 49 -16.65 -15.62 1.84
CA LEU A 49 -15.34 -14.94 2.00
C LEU A 49 -14.55 -15.37 3.26
N LYS A 50 -14.67 -16.65 3.65
CA LYS A 50 -13.87 -17.27 4.72
C LYS A 50 -12.40 -17.45 4.30
N GLY A 51 -11.50 -17.56 5.27
CA GLY A 51 -10.06 -17.73 5.09
C GLY A 51 -9.35 -16.46 4.62
N MET A 52 -10.06 -15.33 4.55
CA MET A 52 -9.51 -14.08 4.04
C MET A 52 -8.82 -13.31 5.17
N PRO A 53 -7.61 -12.78 4.96
CA PRO A 53 -6.95 -11.87 5.90
C PRO A 53 -7.86 -10.68 6.27
N VAL A 54 -7.83 -10.26 7.54
CA VAL A 54 -8.72 -9.20 8.07
C VAL A 54 -8.63 -7.90 7.27
N ASP A 55 -7.44 -7.51 6.83
CA ASP A 55 -7.23 -6.29 6.03
C ASP A 55 -7.91 -6.38 4.65
N THR A 56 -7.75 -7.50 3.97
CA THR A 56 -8.33 -7.78 2.66
C THR A 56 -9.86 -7.93 2.75
N PHE A 57 -10.35 -8.48 3.85
CA PHE A 57 -11.80 -8.54 4.13
C PHE A 57 -12.39 -7.14 4.28
N PHE A 58 -11.69 -6.25 4.98
CA PHE A 58 -12.12 -4.88 5.15
C PHE A 58 -12.12 -4.10 3.82
N ASP A 59 -11.09 -4.29 2.98
CA ASP A 59 -11.06 -3.76 1.61
C ASP A 59 -12.27 -4.24 0.78
N ALA A 60 -12.65 -5.52 0.91
CA ALA A 60 -13.82 -6.06 0.22
C ALA A 60 -15.13 -5.38 0.68
N MET A 61 -15.26 -5.01 1.96
CA MET A 61 -16.42 -4.23 2.44
C MET A 61 -16.44 -2.83 1.81
N GLY A 62 -15.28 -2.17 1.75
CA GLY A 62 -15.14 -0.90 1.03
C GLY A 62 -15.48 -1.03 -0.45
N MET A 63 -15.11 -2.14 -1.10
CA MET A 63 -15.48 -2.44 -2.48
C MET A 63 -16.99 -2.53 -2.68
N PHE A 64 -17.73 -3.12 -1.74
CA PHE A 64 -19.20 -3.17 -1.81
C PHE A 64 -19.81 -1.77 -1.70
N ALA A 65 -19.38 -0.99 -0.71
CA ALA A 65 -19.81 0.38 -0.51
C ALA A 65 -19.58 1.24 -1.76
N ALA A 66 -18.35 1.23 -2.28
CA ALA A 66 -17.96 1.96 -3.49
C ALA A 66 -18.71 1.48 -4.74
N SER A 67 -18.89 0.16 -4.90
CA SER A 67 -19.62 -0.39 -6.05
C SER A 67 -21.07 0.05 -6.08
N MET A 68 -21.70 0.17 -4.91
CA MET A 68 -23.12 0.51 -4.79
C MET A 68 -23.39 2.00 -4.56
N GLY A 69 -22.36 2.83 -4.34
CA GLY A 69 -22.52 4.25 -4.01
C GLY A 69 -23.23 4.49 -2.67
N ASN A 70 -23.04 3.60 -1.69
CA ASN A 70 -23.72 3.65 -0.39
C ASN A 70 -22.72 3.42 0.75
N ASP A 71 -23.10 3.78 1.99
CA ASP A 71 -22.27 3.56 3.18
C ASP A 71 -22.43 2.15 3.80
N CYS A 72 -21.68 1.89 4.88
CA CYS A 72 -21.71 0.61 5.59
C CYS A 72 -23.10 0.27 6.17
N THR A 73 -23.86 1.27 6.64
CA THR A 73 -25.18 1.10 7.27
C THR A 73 -26.30 0.88 6.25
N PHE A 74 -26.03 1.06 4.96
CA PHE A 74 -26.94 0.60 3.93
C PHE A 74 -27.06 -0.92 3.97
N CYS A 75 -25.94 -1.64 4.10
CA CYS A 75 -25.90 -3.10 4.11
C CYS A 75 -26.04 -3.68 5.52
N HIS A 76 -25.36 -3.10 6.50
CA HIS A 76 -25.39 -3.55 7.89
C HIS A 76 -26.55 -2.90 8.67
N ALA A 77 -26.81 -3.39 9.88
CA ALA A 77 -27.77 -2.76 10.79
C ALA A 77 -27.35 -1.30 11.07
N LYS A 78 -28.32 -0.40 11.28
CA LYS A 78 -28.02 1.03 11.54
C LYS A 78 -27.17 1.22 12.79
N GLU A 79 -27.39 0.35 13.76
CA GLU A 79 -26.69 0.26 15.04
C GLU A 79 -25.19 -0.03 14.85
N ALA A 80 -24.75 -0.52 13.69
CA ALA A 80 -23.35 -0.79 13.37
C ALA A 80 -22.48 0.49 13.42
N GLY A 81 -23.07 1.67 13.22
CA GLY A 81 -22.37 2.95 13.40
C GLY A 81 -21.92 3.22 14.84
N PHE A 82 -22.52 2.56 15.83
CA PHE A 82 -22.26 2.80 17.25
C PHE A 82 -21.89 1.54 18.04
N ARG A 83 -22.26 0.35 17.54
CA ARG A 83 -21.99 -0.95 18.14
C ARG A 83 -21.35 -1.88 17.11
N ARG A 84 -20.07 -2.21 17.30
CA ARG A 84 -19.34 -3.07 16.37
C ARG A 84 -19.98 -4.45 16.20
N GLU A 85 -20.65 -4.98 17.22
CA GLU A 85 -21.31 -6.28 17.16
C GLU A 85 -22.47 -6.30 16.16
N ALA A 86 -23.11 -5.15 15.91
CA ALA A 86 -24.24 -5.03 15.00
C ALA A 86 -23.84 -5.23 13.53
N PHE A 87 -22.55 -5.16 13.19
CA PHE A 87 -22.06 -5.55 11.85
C PHE A 87 -22.36 -7.03 11.53
N ALA A 88 -22.49 -7.89 12.55
CA ALA A 88 -22.77 -9.31 12.37
C ALA A 88 -24.27 -9.62 12.19
N GLU A 89 -25.15 -8.65 12.46
CA GLU A 89 -26.59 -8.81 12.34
C GLU A 89 -26.97 -9.01 10.86
N THR A 90 -27.72 -10.06 10.58
CA THR A 90 -28.08 -10.41 9.21
C THR A 90 -29.23 -9.52 8.73
N THR A 91 -29.01 -8.78 7.66
CA THR A 91 -30.05 -8.00 6.98
C THR A 91 -30.47 -8.68 5.66
N PRO A 92 -31.63 -8.34 5.08
CA PRO A 92 -32.00 -8.80 3.74
C PRO A 92 -30.96 -8.45 2.67
N ARG A 93 -30.30 -7.29 2.81
CA ARG A 93 -29.24 -6.83 1.89
C ARG A 93 -27.97 -7.68 2.02
N ILE A 94 -27.56 -8.05 3.22
CA ILE A 94 -26.44 -8.99 3.42
C ILE A 94 -26.75 -10.34 2.78
N GLN A 95 -27.98 -10.86 2.92
CA GLN A 95 -28.37 -12.10 2.27
C GLN A 95 -28.33 -11.99 0.74
N ARG A 96 -28.78 -10.87 0.18
CA ARG A 96 -28.67 -10.63 -1.26
C ARG A 96 -27.21 -10.52 -1.70
N ALA A 97 -26.36 -9.82 -0.97
CA ALA A 97 -24.92 -9.71 -1.28
C ALA A 97 -24.25 -11.08 -1.33
N ARG A 98 -24.56 -11.99 -0.40
CA ARG A 98 -24.06 -13.39 -0.42
C ARG A 98 -24.43 -14.12 -1.72
N GLN A 99 -25.65 -13.96 -2.19
CA GLN A 99 -26.10 -14.53 -3.48
C GLN A 99 -25.35 -13.91 -4.67
N MET A 100 -25.14 -12.59 -4.65
CA MET A 100 -24.42 -11.89 -5.72
C MET A 100 -22.95 -12.29 -5.80
N ILE A 101 -22.30 -12.53 -4.65
CA ILE A 101 -20.93 -13.08 -4.60
C ILE A 101 -20.89 -14.43 -5.30
N GLY A 102 -21.83 -15.35 -4.98
CA GLY A 102 -21.89 -16.66 -5.63
C GLY A 102 -22.13 -16.57 -7.14
N MET A 103 -23.04 -15.71 -7.58
CA MET A 103 -23.31 -15.46 -9.00
C MET A 103 -22.07 -14.92 -9.73
N MET A 104 -21.42 -13.91 -9.17
CA MET A 104 -20.22 -13.29 -9.74
C MET A 104 -19.06 -14.28 -9.81
N GLN A 105 -18.84 -15.08 -8.78
CA GLN A 105 -17.81 -16.14 -8.76
C GLN A 105 -18.09 -17.18 -9.85
N ALA A 106 -19.32 -17.67 -9.94
CA ALA A 106 -19.72 -18.63 -10.97
C ALA A 106 -19.50 -18.08 -12.39
N LEU A 107 -19.84 -16.81 -12.65
CA LEU A 107 -19.59 -16.17 -13.94
C LEU A 107 -18.09 -16.09 -14.27
N ASN A 108 -17.25 -15.74 -13.29
CA ASN A 108 -15.80 -15.67 -13.48
C ASN A 108 -15.18 -17.04 -13.72
N GLU A 109 -15.59 -18.05 -12.97
CA GLU A 109 -15.13 -19.43 -13.16
C GLU A 109 -15.52 -19.96 -14.55
N GLN A 110 -16.81 -19.83 -14.91
CA GLN A 110 -17.36 -20.41 -16.13
C GLN A 110 -16.87 -19.72 -17.40
N TYR A 111 -16.77 -18.38 -17.41
CA TYR A 111 -16.53 -17.62 -18.64
C TYR A 111 -15.17 -16.94 -18.72
N PHE A 112 -14.45 -16.83 -17.60
CA PHE A 112 -13.19 -16.09 -17.54
C PHE A 112 -12.04 -16.90 -16.94
N GLY A 113 -12.20 -18.23 -16.83
CA GLY A 113 -11.17 -19.13 -16.31
C GLY A 113 -10.76 -18.79 -14.86
N GLY A 114 -11.72 -18.35 -14.05
CA GLY A 114 -11.51 -17.93 -12.67
C GLY A 114 -10.91 -16.53 -12.50
N ARG A 115 -10.62 -15.81 -13.59
CA ARG A 115 -10.12 -14.42 -13.50
C ARG A 115 -11.25 -13.48 -13.07
N PRO A 116 -11.02 -12.53 -12.15
CA PRO A 116 -12.05 -11.63 -11.62
C PRO A 116 -12.39 -10.52 -12.63
N ARG A 117 -13.08 -10.88 -13.71
CA ARG A 117 -13.49 -9.96 -14.79
C ARG A 117 -14.87 -9.36 -14.56
N VAL A 118 -15.79 -10.14 -13.99
CA VAL A 118 -17.07 -9.68 -13.46
C VAL A 118 -16.85 -9.35 -11.99
N THR A 119 -17.11 -8.11 -11.60
CA THR A 119 -16.97 -7.63 -10.22
C THR A 119 -18.27 -6.96 -9.77
N CYS A 120 -18.38 -6.62 -8.49
CA CYS A 120 -19.50 -5.81 -8.03
C CYS A 120 -19.59 -4.48 -8.81
N PHE A 121 -18.44 -3.85 -9.09
CA PHE A 121 -18.38 -2.58 -9.81
C PHE A 121 -18.77 -2.71 -11.28
N THR A 122 -18.48 -3.84 -11.96
CA THR A 122 -18.89 -4.01 -13.37
C THR A 122 -20.40 -3.97 -13.55
N CYS A 123 -21.16 -4.45 -12.56
CA CYS A 123 -22.63 -4.47 -12.60
C CYS A 123 -23.23 -3.20 -12.01
N HIS A 124 -22.73 -2.74 -10.86
CA HIS A 124 -23.35 -1.64 -10.11
C HIS A 124 -22.87 -0.25 -10.54
N ARG A 125 -21.59 -0.05 -10.85
CA ARG A 125 -21.03 1.23 -11.31
C ARG A 125 -21.44 2.44 -10.45
N GLY A 126 -21.42 2.30 -9.13
CA GLY A 126 -21.83 3.33 -8.18
C GLY A 126 -23.35 3.43 -7.95
N GLN A 127 -24.15 2.53 -8.53
CA GLN A 127 -25.60 2.49 -8.34
C GLN A 127 -25.99 1.41 -7.31
N TYR A 128 -26.99 1.70 -6.48
CA TYR A 128 -27.44 0.77 -5.43
C TYR A 128 -27.96 -0.57 -5.99
N ALA A 129 -28.37 -0.59 -7.26
CA ALA A 129 -28.72 -1.78 -8.02
C ALA A 129 -28.22 -1.65 -9.48
N PRO A 130 -27.90 -2.76 -10.17
CA PRO A 130 -27.51 -2.71 -11.58
C PRO A 130 -28.62 -2.10 -12.44
N VAL A 131 -28.25 -1.17 -13.32
CA VAL A 131 -29.18 -0.50 -14.24
C VAL A 131 -29.07 -1.18 -15.60
N SER A 132 -30.21 -1.65 -16.14
CA SER A 132 -30.25 -2.40 -17.41
C SER A 132 -30.63 -1.55 -18.63
N ALA A 133 -31.03 -0.29 -18.43
CA ALA A 133 -31.38 0.64 -19.50
C ALA A 133 -30.33 1.75 -19.64
N PRO A 134 -30.02 2.21 -20.87
CA PRO A 134 -29.13 3.36 -21.08
C PRO A 134 -29.63 4.64 -20.42
N SER A 135 -28.71 5.52 -20.04
CA SER A 135 -29.02 6.87 -19.52
C SER A 135 -28.64 7.94 -20.55
N PHE A 136 -29.61 8.77 -20.95
CA PHE A 136 -29.34 9.90 -21.84
C PHE A 136 -28.41 10.95 -21.20
N LEU A 137 -28.37 11.04 -19.87
CA LEU A 137 -27.41 11.90 -19.17
C LEU A 137 -25.97 11.45 -19.38
N ILE A 138 -25.73 10.13 -19.48
CA ILE A 138 -24.41 9.60 -19.80
C ILE A 138 -24.12 9.78 -21.30
N GLN A 139 -25.11 9.52 -22.16
CA GLN A 139 -24.93 9.56 -23.62
C GLN A 139 -24.66 10.97 -24.16
N TYR A 140 -25.34 11.99 -23.63
CA TYR A 140 -25.22 13.38 -24.09
C TYR A 140 -24.54 14.30 -23.06
N GLY A 141 -24.01 13.73 -21.97
CA GLY A 141 -23.24 14.46 -20.96
C GLY A 141 -21.79 14.68 -21.38
N VAL A 142 -21.07 15.49 -20.60
CA VAL A 142 -19.62 15.66 -20.76
C VAL A 142 -18.94 14.35 -20.36
N PRO A 143 -18.13 13.72 -21.24
CA PRO A 143 -17.34 12.56 -20.86
C PRO A 143 -16.48 12.87 -19.64
N THR A 144 -16.55 12.01 -18.63
CA THR A 144 -15.65 12.07 -17.47
C THR A 144 -14.47 11.15 -17.73
N GLU A 145 -13.27 11.71 -17.77
CA GLU A 145 -12.04 10.94 -17.77
C GLU A 145 -11.62 10.65 -16.33
N ASP A 146 -11.39 9.38 -16.04
CA ASP A 146 -10.84 8.95 -14.76
C ASP A 146 -9.31 8.82 -14.93
N PRO A 147 -8.50 9.65 -14.23
CA PRO A 147 -7.04 9.56 -14.31
C PRO A 147 -6.51 8.28 -13.63
N ASP A 148 -7.33 7.62 -12.82
CA ASP A 148 -6.96 6.50 -11.96
C ASP A 148 -7.41 5.15 -12.55
N ILE A 149 -7.18 4.97 -13.86
CA ILE A 149 -7.44 3.70 -14.56
C ILE A 149 -6.23 2.76 -14.55
N ILE A 150 -6.50 1.46 -14.46
CA ILE A 150 -5.48 0.40 -14.52
C ILE A 150 -4.88 0.32 -15.93
N ASP A 151 -5.74 0.31 -16.94
CA ASP A 151 -5.34 0.14 -18.34
C ASP A 151 -5.46 1.47 -19.07
N PHE A 152 -4.34 1.96 -19.59
CA PHE A 152 -4.27 3.19 -20.36
C PHE A 152 -3.36 3.02 -21.59
N PRO A 153 -3.54 3.84 -22.65
CA PRO A 153 -2.67 3.84 -23.83
C PRO A 153 -1.22 4.13 -23.45
N THR A 154 -0.27 3.39 -24.04
CA THR A 154 1.16 3.65 -23.79
C THR A 154 1.61 4.90 -24.53
N GLU A 155 2.18 5.83 -23.79
CA GLU A 155 2.82 7.03 -24.36
C GLU A 155 4.16 6.62 -25.00
N GLN A 156 4.25 6.74 -26.32
CA GLN A 156 5.47 6.39 -27.05
C GLN A 156 6.53 7.49 -26.88
N GLY A 157 7.80 7.10 -26.79
CA GLY A 157 8.92 8.05 -26.69
C GLY A 157 9.18 8.61 -25.28
N VAL A 158 8.32 8.32 -24.30
CA VAL A 158 8.58 8.63 -22.88
C VAL A 158 9.21 7.42 -22.21
N SER A 159 10.47 7.55 -21.82
CA SER A 159 11.19 6.47 -21.11
C SER A 159 11.07 6.62 -19.60
N ALA A 160 11.05 5.48 -18.88
CA ALA A 160 11.05 5.47 -17.43
C ALA A 160 12.27 6.20 -16.84
N ASP A 161 13.45 6.00 -17.43
CA ASP A 161 14.68 6.64 -16.99
C ASP A 161 14.57 8.17 -17.03
N GLN A 162 14.06 8.73 -18.12
CA GLN A 162 13.86 10.18 -18.25
C GLN A 162 12.94 10.74 -17.17
N VAL A 163 11.80 10.08 -16.91
CA VAL A 163 10.82 10.55 -15.93
C VAL A 163 11.41 10.49 -14.53
N PHE A 164 12.04 9.37 -14.17
CA PHE A 164 12.62 9.21 -12.83
C PHE A 164 13.86 10.08 -12.62
N ASP A 165 14.72 10.30 -13.63
CA ASP A 165 15.87 11.20 -13.50
C ASP A 165 15.43 12.65 -13.33
N ARG A 166 14.36 13.06 -14.04
CA ARG A 166 13.72 14.36 -13.84
C ARG A 166 13.18 14.50 -12.42
N TYR A 167 12.45 13.48 -11.92
CA TYR A 167 11.94 13.48 -10.55
C TYR A 167 13.05 13.56 -9.51
N LEU A 168 14.07 12.71 -9.61
CA LEU A 168 15.20 12.69 -8.69
C LEU A 168 15.95 14.02 -8.69
N THR A 169 16.08 14.66 -9.85
CA THR A 169 16.63 16.02 -9.96
C THR A 169 15.74 17.05 -9.26
N ALA A 170 14.42 17.01 -9.50
CA ALA A 170 13.46 17.95 -8.92
C ALA A 170 13.44 17.93 -7.39
N ILE A 171 13.69 16.77 -6.77
CA ILE A 171 13.71 16.62 -5.31
C ILE A 171 15.08 16.83 -4.66
N GLY A 172 16.09 17.28 -5.40
CA GLY A 172 17.41 17.66 -4.85
C GLY A 172 18.60 16.81 -5.35
N GLY A 173 18.36 15.82 -6.22
CA GLY A 173 19.38 14.98 -6.83
C GLY A 173 19.82 13.79 -5.96
N THR A 174 20.33 12.76 -6.62
CA THR A 174 20.72 11.47 -5.99
C THR A 174 21.74 11.63 -4.88
N ALA A 175 22.70 12.55 -5.03
CA ALA A 175 23.75 12.81 -4.03
C ALA A 175 23.20 13.45 -2.74
N ALA A 176 22.18 14.30 -2.81
CA ALA A 176 21.54 14.87 -1.62
C ALA A 176 20.63 13.82 -0.95
N LEU A 177 19.84 13.10 -1.75
CA LEU A 177 18.97 12.03 -1.26
C LEU A 177 19.74 10.93 -0.53
N ALA A 178 20.91 10.52 -1.03
CA ALA A 178 21.75 9.50 -0.40
C ALA A 178 22.28 9.89 0.99
N LYS A 179 22.28 11.19 1.32
CA LYS A 179 22.67 11.68 2.66
C LYS A 179 21.55 11.55 3.68
N ILE A 180 20.31 11.30 3.27
CA ILE A 180 19.16 11.20 4.17
C ILE A 180 18.94 9.72 4.49
N THR A 181 19.25 9.36 5.74
CA THR A 181 19.21 7.96 6.23
C THR A 181 18.08 7.72 7.23
N SER A 182 17.53 8.78 7.79
CA SER A 182 16.37 8.76 8.67
C SER A 182 15.67 10.11 8.65
N PHE A 183 14.40 10.13 9.07
CA PHE A 183 13.77 11.36 9.53
C PHE A 183 12.70 11.08 10.59
N THR A 184 12.42 12.11 11.39
CA THR A 184 11.23 12.20 12.23
C THR A 184 10.40 13.40 11.80
N ALA A 185 9.08 13.27 11.82
CA ALA A 185 8.19 14.38 11.54
C ALA A 185 7.04 14.44 12.54
N THR A 186 6.57 15.65 12.81
CA THR A 186 5.36 15.93 13.59
C THR A 186 4.39 16.74 12.73
N GLY A 187 3.10 16.59 12.99
CA GLY A 187 2.07 17.25 12.21
C GLY A 187 0.67 17.00 12.73
N THR A 188 -0.31 17.20 11.85
CA THR A 188 -1.71 16.87 12.09
C THR A 188 -2.18 15.75 11.17
N TYR A 189 -3.16 14.99 11.64
CA TYR A 189 -3.94 14.01 10.91
C TYR A 189 -5.41 14.40 11.04
N ALA A 190 -6.16 14.41 9.95
CA ALA A 190 -7.61 14.60 9.95
C ALA A 190 -8.24 13.62 8.95
N GLY A 191 -9.29 12.92 9.35
CA GLY A 191 -9.95 11.96 8.48
C GLY A 191 -11.34 11.59 8.96
N PHE A 192 -11.98 10.67 8.25
CA PHE A 192 -13.32 10.19 8.62
C PHE A 192 -13.38 9.64 10.06
N ASP A 193 -12.34 8.92 10.48
CA ASP A 193 -12.18 8.32 11.80
C ASP A 193 -11.99 9.34 12.93
N THR A 194 -11.63 10.59 12.62
CA THR A 194 -11.59 11.71 13.58
C THR A 194 -12.77 12.68 13.42
N GLY A 195 -13.76 12.36 12.58
CA GLY A 195 -14.84 13.30 12.25
C GLY A 195 -14.32 14.57 11.56
N GLN A 196 -13.18 14.47 10.85
CA GLN A 196 -12.43 15.56 10.23
C GLN A 196 -11.76 16.54 11.20
N GLU A 197 -11.73 16.25 12.50
CA GLU A 197 -10.94 17.04 13.45
C GLU A 197 -9.44 16.73 13.31
N GLU A 198 -8.62 17.76 13.47
CA GLU A 198 -7.16 17.60 13.50
C GLU A 198 -6.70 16.99 14.82
N VAL A 199 -5.98 15.87 14.74
CA VAL A 199 -5.27 15.27 15.87
C VAL A 199 -3.77 15.19 15.58
N PRO A 200 -2.91 15.17 16.61
CA PRO A 200 -1.47 15.07 16.39
C PRO A 200 -1.05 13.76 15.71
N VAL A 201 -0.06 13.83 14.82
CA VAL A 201 0.61 12.66 14.25
C VAL A 201 2.12 12.77 14.39
N GLN A 202 2.76 11.63 14.66
CA GLN A 202 4.21 11.48 14.68
C GLN A 202 4.63 10.43 13.65
N ILE A 203 5.66 10.74 12.87
CA ILE A 203 6.18 9.85 11.84
C ILE A 203 7.66 9.62 12.08
N PHE A 204 8.06 8.36 11.97
CA PHE A 204 9.44 7.90 12.06
C PHE A 204 9.76 7.13 10.79
N ALA A 205 10.91 7.38 10.18
CA ALA A 205 11.35 6.66 8.99
C ALA A 205 12.86 6.42 9.05
N LYS A 206 13.28 5.24 8.56
CA LYS A 206 14.69 4.87 8.45
C LYS A 206 14.92 4.15 7.13
N ALA A 207 15.97 4.57 6.43
CA ALA A 207 16.37 3.99 5.16
C ALA A 207 16.82 2.52 5.37
N PRO A 208 16.60 1.64 4.37
CA PRO A 208 15.99 1.95 3.08
C PRO A 208 14.45 1.90 3.08
N ASN A 209 13.81 1.27 4.06
CA ASN A 209 12.41 0.89 3.94
C ASN A 209 11.69 0.64 5.27
N GLN A 210 12.00 1.37 6.35
CA GLN A 210 11.26 1.26 7.61
C GLN A 210 10.47 2.54 7.88
N ARG A 211 9.23 2.39 8.36
CA ARG A 211 8.34 3.53 8.62
C ARG A 211 7.33 3.25 9.73
N THR A 212 7.00 4.28 10.50
CA THR A 212 5.96 4.21 11.53
C THR A 212 5.20 5.51 11.62
N TRP A 213 3.87 5.44 11.65
CA TRP A 213 3.00 6.56 11.99
C TRP A 213 2.33 6.26 13.33
N ILE A 214 2.25 7.27 14.19
CA ILE A 214 1.52 7.25 15.45
C ILE A 214 0.53 8.41 15.43
N VAL A 215 -0.75 8.10 15.24
CA VAL A 215 -1.85 9.07 15.27
C VAL A 215 -2.42 9.11 16.70
N LYS A 216 -2.52 10.30 17.28
CA LYS A 216 -2.94 10.52 18.67
C LYS A 216 -4.46 10.72 18.75
N LEU A 217 -5.23 9.63 18.66
CA LEU A 217 -6.69 9.70 18.73
C LEU A 217 -7.17 9.87 20.18
N PRO A 218 -8.37 10.46 20.42
CA PRO A 218 -8.90 10.65 21.77
C PRO A 218 -9.06 9.35 22.58
N GLN A 219 -9.29 8.22 21.90
CA GLN A 219 -9.50 6.91 22.52
C GLN A 219 -8.21 6.11 22.72
N GLY A 220 -7.07 6.63 22.24
CA GLY A 220 -5.77 5.98 22.30
C GLY A 220 -4.98 6.11 21.00
N ASP A 221 -3.69 5.80 21.05
CA ASP A 221 -2.82 5.88 19.88
C ASP A 221 -3.20 4.85 18.81
N SER A 222 -3.17 5.26 17.54
CA SER A 222 -3.19 4.37 16.37
C SER A 222 -1.81 4.28 15.74
N TYR A 223 -1.34 3.05 15.56
CA TYR A 223 -0.03 2.70 15.05
C TYR A 223 -0.16 2.09 13.67
N ARG A 224 0.65 2.58 12.72
CA ARG A 224 0.83 1.99 11.39
C ARG A 224 2.33 1.78 11.21
N VAL A 225 2.78 0.53 11.28
CA VAL A 225 4.20 0.17 11.34
C VAL A 225 4.56 -0.69 10.14
N PHE A 226 5.70 -0.41 9.52
CA PHE A 226 6.37 -1.27 8.56
C PHE A 226 7.85 -1.40 8.93
N ASP A 227 8.30 -2.62 9.19
CA ASP A 227 9.67 -2.89 9.67
C ASP A 227 10.69 -3.11 8.54
N GLY A 228 10.26 -3.02 7.28
CA GLY A 228 11.05 -3.37 6.10
C GLY A 228 10.66 -4.70 5.47
N VAL A 229 9.88 -5.53 6.17
CA VAL A 229 9.44 -6.87 5.72
C VAL A 229 7.94 -7.07 6.01
N ASN A 230 7.53 -6.84 7.25
CA ASN A 230 6.18 -6.99 7.77
C ASN A 230 5.57 -5.61 8.04
N GLY A 231 4.24 -5.57 8.00
CA GLY A 231 3.48 -4.38 8.36
C GLY A 231 2.34 -4.71 9.32
N TRP A 232 2.01 -3.78 10.20
CA TRP A 232 0.94 -3.93 11.17
C TRP A 232 0.16 -2.64 11.35
N ILE A 233 -1.12 -2.79 11.68
CA ILE A 233 -1.97 -1.71 12.13
C ILE A 233 -2.59 -2.10 13.48
N ALA A 234 -2.55 -1.20 14.46
CA ALA A 234 -3.18 -1.36 15.77
C ALA A 234 -3.66 -0.02 16.31
N GLY A 235 -4.94 0.07 16.66
CA GLY A 235 -5.52 1.32 17.17
C GLY A 235 -7.04 1.25 17.30
N PRO A 236 -7.66 2.28 17.90
CA PRO A 236 -9.12 2.33 18.05
C PRO A 236 -9.86 2.51 16.70
N ASP A 237 -9.19 3.03 15.67
CA ASP A 237 -9.67 3.19 14.29
C ASP A 237 -9.63 1.88 13.48
N SER A 238 -9.01 0.84 14.01
CA SER A 238 -8.71 -0.39 13.27
C SER A 238 -9.87 -1.41 13.31
N PRO A 239 -10.07 -2.22 12.25
CA PRO A 239 -11.09 -3.27 12.23
C PRO A 239 -10.87 -4.32 13.33
N ALA A 240 -9.62 -4.67 13.60
CA ALA A 240 -9.20 -5.53 14.71
C ALA A 240 -8.23 -4.78 15.65
N PRO A 241 -8.07 -5.21 16.93
CA PRO A 241 -7.12 -4.61 17.87
C PRO A 241 -5.69 -4.51 17.35
N LEU A 242 -5.30 -5.48 16.53
CA LEU A 242 -4.05 -5.57 15.79
C LEU A 242 -4.25 -6.52 14.63
N PHE A 243 -3.71 -6.20 13.46
CA PHE A 243 -3.62 -7.14 12.34
C PHE A 243 -2.35 -6.90 11.52
N THR A 244 -1.86 -7.97 10.92
CA THR A 244 -0.72 -7.96 10.00
C THR A 244 -1.21 -7.63 8.59
N LEU A 245 -0.53 -6.72 7.92
CA LEU A 245 -0.76 -6.37 6.52
C LEU A 245 -0.26 -7.50 5.63
N VAL A 246 -1.01 -7.80 4.57
CA VAL A 246 -0.63 -8.81 3.58
C VAL A 246 -0.77 -8.32 2.15
N THR A 247 -0.26 -9.12 1.21
CA THR A 247 -0.45 -8.95 -0.24
C THR A 247 -0.25 -7.51 -0.70
N GLY A 248 -1.26 -6.90 -1.34
CA GLY A 248 -1.16 -5.54 -1.82
C GLY A 248 -1.03 -4.53 -0.69
N ASN A 249 -1.63 -4.73 0.48
CA ASN A 249 -1.56 -3.78 1.60
C ASN A 249 -0.19 -3.76 2.26
N LEU A 250 0.47 -4.91 2.33
CA LEU A 250 1.88 -4.98 2.68
C LEU A 250 2.75 -4.27 1.63
N ASP A 251 2.44 -4.48 0.35
CA ASP A 251 3.16 -3.82 -0.75
C ASP A 251 2.98 -2.29 -0.71
N ARG A 252 1.81 -1.78 -0.31
CA ARG A 252 1.61 -0.34 -0.02
C ARG A 252 2.61 0.17 1.01
N ALA A 253 2.66 -0.50 2.17
CA ALA A 253 3.53 -0.08 3.26
C ALA A 253 4.99 -0.06 2.83
N ARG A 254 5.40 -1.05 2.02
CA ARG A 254 6.71 -1.12 1.38
C ARG A 254 6.97 0.06 0.44
N ILE A 255 6.05 0.36 -0.48
CA ILE A 255 6.19 1.48 -1.44
C ILE A 255 6.28 2.80 -0.69
N GLU A 256 5.37 3.04 0.26
CA GLU A 256 5.35 4.26 1.07
C GLU A 256 6.65 4.43 1.89
N ALA A 257 7.25 3.35 2.38
CA ALA A 257 8.52 3.40 3.09
C ALA A 257 9.72 3.63 2.17
N ILE A 258 9.69 3.11 0.93
CA ILE A 258 10.76 3.36 -0.06
C ILE A 258 10.64 4.77 -0.64
N LEU A 259 9.43 5.30 -0.86
CA LEU A 259 9.22 6.66 -1.34
C LEU A 259 9.64 7.73 -0.31
N ALA A 260 9.75 7.37 0.96
CA ALA A 260 10.40 8.22 1.97
C ALA A 260 11.92 8.39 1.71
N PHE A 261 12.54 7.49 0.93
CA PHE A 261 13.95 7.53 0.53
C PHE A 261 14.08 7.15 -0.97
N PRO A 262 13.60 8.00 -1.89
CA PRO A 262 13.22 7.61 -3.25
C PRO A 262 14.40 7.37 -4.21
N ALA A 263 15.64 7.35 -3.74
CA ALA A 263 16.84 7.16 -4.58
C ALA A 263 16.80 5.86 -5.39
N ALA A 264 16.10 4.83 -4.90
CA ALA A 264 15.95 3.53 -5.56
C ALA A 264 14.59 3.34 -6.28
N ILE A 265 13.88 4.44 -6.59
CA ILE A 265 12.52 4.36 -7.18
C ILE A 265 12.48 3.57 -8.49
N LYS A 266 13.53 3.70 -9.33
CA LYS A 266 13.63 2.99 -10.61
C LYS A 266 13.62 1.46 -10.44
N GLN A 267 14.18 0.98 -9.33
CA GLN A 267 14.33 -0.45 -9.02
C GLN A 267 13.10 -1.04 -8.31
N LEU A 268 12.07 -0.24 -8.01
CA LEU A 268 10.86 -0.73 -7.34
C LEU A 268 10.15 -1.83 -8.12
N TYR A 269 10.18 -1.74 -9.45
CA TYR A 269 9.51 -2.68 -10.34
C TYR A 269 10.42 -3.11 -11.48
N PRO A 270 10.33 -4.38 -11.93
CA PRO A 270 11.11 -4.89 -13.05
C PRO A 270 10.63 -4.36 -14.41
N ARG A 271 9.41 -3.81 -14.48
CA ARG A 271 8.80 -3.32 -15.73
C ARG A 271 8.03 -2.04 -15.48
N TRP A 272 8.23 -1.09 -16.37
CA TRP A 272 7.60 0.22 -16.35
C TRP A 272 6.90 0.50 -17.67
N ARG A 273 5.73 1.15 -17.60
CA ARG A 273 4.96 1.63 -18.75
C ARG A 273 4.60 3.09 -18.52
N ALA A 274 4.85 3.95 -19.51
CA ALA A 274 4.49 5.35 -19.48
C ALA A 274 3.09 5.59 -20.06
N GLY A 275 2.38 6.58 -19.51
CA GLY A 275 1.13 7.12 -20.00
C GLY A 275 1.02 8.61 -19.66
N ARG A 276 -0.06 9.26 -20.08
CA ARG A 276 -0.32 10.67 -19.80
C ARG A 276 -1.81 10.86 -19.51
N THR A 277 -2.11 11.76 -18.58
CA THR A 277 -3.49 12.17 -18.24
C THR A 277 -3.48 13.56 -17.62
N LEU A 278 -4.64 14.04 -17.18
CA LEU A 278 -4.83 15.31 -16.48
C LEU A 278 -5.27 15.06 -15.04
N ILE A 279 -4.72 15.81 -14.10
CA ILE A 279 -5.20 15.89 -12.72
C ILE A 279 -5.41 17.38 -12.39
N ASP A 280 -6.66 17.77 -12.12
CA ASP A 280 -7.04 19.18 -11.90
C ASP A 280 -6.52 20.11 -13.02
N ASP A 281 -6.75 19.72 -14.28
CA ASP A 281 -6.28 20.42 -15.49
C ASP A 281 -4.74 20.55 -15.61
N ARG A 282 -3.98 19.75 -14.85
CA ARG A 282 -2.51 19.68 -14.96
C ARG A 282 -2.08 18.42 -15.68
N ASP A 283 -1.22 18.60 -16.68
CA ASP A 283 -0.55 17.49 -17.37
C ASP A 283 0.32 16.69 -16.39
N VAL A 284 0.06 15.40 -16.33
CA VAL A 284 0.85 14.45 -15.55
C VAL A 284 1.31 13.29 -16.41
N ILE A 285 2.56 12.87 -16.18
CA ILE A 285 3.10 11.63 -16.73
C ILE A 285 2.85 10.50 -15.73
N VAL A 286 2.17 9.45 -16.19
CA VAL A 286 1.90 8.26 -15.41
C VAL A 286 2.99 7.24 -15.67
N MET A 287 3.72 6.83 -14.64
CA MET A 287 4.61 5.68 -14.68
C MET A 287 3.96 4.52 -13.95
N GLN A 288 3.53 3.50 -14.70
CA GLN A 288 2.97 2.29 -14.14
C GLN A 288 4.04 1.23 -13.95
N GLY A 289 4.27 0.85 -12.70
CA GLY A 289 5.13 -0.26 -12.31
C GLY A 289 4.35 -1.58 -12.26
N THR A 290 4.92 -2.65 -12.79
CA THR A 290 4.34 -4.00 -12.72
C THR A 290 5.33 -5.03 -12.22
N ALA A 291 4.87 -5.89 -11.31
CA ALA A 291 5.60 -7.06 -10.83
C ALA A 291 4.75 -8.33 -10.99
N PRO A 292 5.36 -9.51 -11.21
CA PRO A 292 4.62 -10.77 -11.22
C PRO A 292 3.82 -10.99 -9.94
N GLY A 293 2.54 -11.39 -10.08
CA GLY A 293 1.69 -11.74 -8.94
C GLY A 293 1.01 -10.57 -8.22
N LEU A 294 1.26 -9.33 -8.63
CA LEU A 294 0.64 -8.12 -8.05
C LEU A 294 -0.09 -7.32 -9.13
N LEU A 295 -1.10 -6.55 -8.70
CA LEU A 295 -1.71 -5.52 -9.54
C LEU A 295 -0.71 -4.36 -9.76
N PRO A 296 -0.83 -3.59 -10.85
CA PRO A 296 0.05 -2.46 -11.12
C PRO A 296 -0.04 -1.36 -10.05
N VAL A 297 0.98 -0.50 -10.03
CA VAL A 297 0.96 0.76 -9.27
C VAL A 297 1.31 1.89 -10.22
N ASN A 298 0.48 2.93 -10.22
CA ASN A 298 0.66 4.13 -11.02
C ASN A 298 1.29 5.24 -10.16
N PHE A 299 2.37 5.83 -10.65
CA PHE A 299 3.04 6.99 -10.07
C PHE A 299 2.84 8.17 -11.02
N TYR A 300 2.28 9.27 -10.53
CA TYR A 300 1.90 10.43 -11.34
C TYR A 300 2.87 11.56 -11.07
N PHE A 301 3.60 11.98 -12.11
CA PHE A 301 4.58 13.05 -12.04
C PHE A 301 4.03 14.28 -12.76
N ASP A 302 4.04 15.42 -12.09
CA ASP A 302 3.68 16.70 -12.70
C ASP A 302 4.64 17.03 -13.85
N ASP A 303 4.11 17.23 -15.06
CA ASP A 303 4.93 17.35 -16.28
C ASP A 303 5.66 18.70 -16.38
N LYS A 304 5.45 19.64 -15.44
CA LYS A 304 6.19 20.92 -15.39
C LYS A 304 7.32 20.86 -14.37
N THR A 305 7.02 20.42 -13.16
CA THR A 305 7.94 20.41 -12.01
C THR A 305 8.74 19.11 -11.90
N GLY A 306 8.23 18.00 -12.45
CA GLY A 306 8.79 16.67 -12.28
C GLY A 306 8.48 16.04 -10.91
N LEU A 307 7.71 16.70 -10.05
CA LEU A 307 7.39 16.21 -8.71
C LEU A 307 6.35 15.08 -8.77
N LEU A 308 6.49 14.08 -7.88
CA LEU A 308 5.47 13.05 -7.69
C LEU A 308 4.25 13.67 -6.99
N VAL A 309 3.10 13.71 -7.66
CA VAL A 309 1.88 14.33 -7.12
C VAL A 309 0.83 13.33 -6.68
N ARG A 310 0.86 12.10 -7.22
CA ARG A 310 -0.07 11.04 -6.83
C ARG A 310 0.57 9.67 -6.97
N VAL A 311 0.16 8.75 -6.11
CA VAL A 311 0.38 7.30 -6.30
C VAL A 311 -0.97 6.61 -6.18
N VAL A 312 -1.35 5.82 -7.18
CA VAL A 312 -2.55 4.99 -7.18
C VAL A 312 -2.15 3.53 -7.27
N ARG A 313 -2.79 2.68 -6.48
CA ARG A 313 -2.60 1.23 -6.48
C ARG A 313 -3.93 0.52 -6.28
N TRP A 314 -3.93 -0.77 -6.54
CA TRP A 314 -5.07 -1.63 -6.30
C TRP A 314 -4.69 -2.82 -5.44
N ASN A 315 -5.54 -3.16 -4.48
CA ASN A 315 -5.45 -4.43 -3.76
C ASN A 315 -6.42 -5.44 -4.37
N GLN A 316 -5.96 -6.66 -4.65
CA GLN A 316 -6.82 -7.70 -5.21
C GLN A 316 -7.70 -8.29 -4.10
N THR A 317 -9.02 -8.31 -4.32
CA THR A 317 -9.97 -9.06 -3.48
C THR A 317 -10.76 -10.05 -4.35
N PRO A 318 -11.45 -11.05 -3.76
CA PRO A 318 -12.33 -11.95 -4.52
C PRO A 318 -13.52 -11.25 -5.20
N VAL A 319 -13.82 -10.01 -4.85
CA VAL A 319 -14.95 -9.22 -5.37
C VAL A 319 -14.52 -8.09 -6.30
N GLY A 320 -13.21 -8.00 -6.59
CA GLY A 320 -12.61 -7.05 -7.52
C GLY A 320 -11.37 -6.35 -6.97
N PRO A 321 -10.64 -5.62 -7.82
CA PRO A 321 -9.55 -4.75 -7.38
C PRO A 321 -10.10 -3.54 -6.61
N VAL A 322 -9.50 -3.24 -5.46
CA VAL A 322 -9.88 -2.12 -4.59
C VAL A 322 -8.82 -1.02 -4.72
N PRO A 323 -9.18 0.16 -5.27
CA PRO A 323 -8.23 1.26 -5.41
C PRO A 323 -7.89 1.89 -4.07
N SER A 324 -6.67 2.40 -3.97
CA SER A 324 -6.28 3.40 -2.98
C SER A 324 -5.32 4.38 -3.64
N GLU A 325 -5.41 5.64 -3.28
CA GLU A 325 -4.51 6.69 -3.74
C GLU A 325 -3.90 7.49 -2.59
N ILE A 326 -2.75 8.11 -2.85
CA ILE A 326 -2.16 9.15 -2.02
C ILE A 326 -1.79 10.31 -2.93
N ASN A 327 -2.34 11.48 -2.63
CA ASN A 327 -1.98 12.76 -3.24
C ASN A 327 -0.93 13.47 -2.38
N TYR A 328 0.13 13.97 -3.02
CA TYR A 328 1.23 14.68 -2.38
C TYR A 328 1.19 16.16 -2.78
N GLY A 329 1.30 17.04 -1.79
CA GLY A 329 1.31 18.48 -1.99
C GLY A 329 2.23 19.19 -1.00
N ASP A 330 2.27 20.52 -1.13
CA ASP A 330 3.08 21.42 -0.28
C ASP A 330 4.54 20.94 -0.17
N TYR A 331 5.21 20.84 -1.32
CA TYR A 331 6.62 20.45 -1.33
C TYR A 331 7.48 21.57 -0.74
N ARG A 332 8.31 21.24 0.25
CA ARG A 332 9.22 22.16 0.92
C ARG A 332 10.63 21.60 0.99
N THR A 333 11.60 22.52 0.96
CA THR A 333 13.01 22.19 1.10
C THR A 333 13.34 21.83 2.55
N VAL A 334 13.85 20.62 2.78
CA VAL A 334 14.38 20.13 4.06
C VAL A 334 15.78 19.58 3.80
N ALA A 335 16.80 20.15 4.44
CA ALA A 335 18.19 19.73 4.27
C ALA A 335 18.65 19.57 2.79
N GLY A 336 18.16 20.45 1.91
CA GLY A 336 18.52 20.46 0.49
C GLY A 336 17.74 19.49 -0.40
N ILE A 337 16.75 18.77 0.13
CA ILE A 337 15.83 17.93 -0.65
C ILE A 337 14.40 18.48 -0.57
N GLN A 338 13.59 18.25 -1.61
CA GLN A 338 12.16 18.56 -1.56
C GLN A 338 11.40 17.40 -0.91
N MET A 339 10.57 17.71 0.09
CA MET A 339 9.69 16.75 0.76
C MET A 339 8.25 17.24 0.72
N PRO A 340 7.25 16.38 0.46
CA PRO A 340 5.84 16.77 0.51
C PRO A 340 5.37 16.91 1.97
N PHE A 341 4.80 18.06 2.31
CA PHE A 341 4.27 18.34 3.66
C PHE A 341 2.78 18.02 3.79
N THR A 342 2.05 17.82 2.69
CA THR A 342 0.63 17.42 2.72
C THR A 342 0.44 16.10 2.00
N TRP A 343 -0.16 15.12 2.67
CA TRP A 343 -0.54 13.83 2.07
C TRP A 343 -2.02 13.59 2.27
N THR A 344 -2.78 13.44 1.19
CA THR A 344 -4.19 13.05 1.26
C THR A 344 -4.33 11.64 0.73
N ALA A 345 -4.65 10.67 1.59
CA ALA A 345 -4.94 9.31 1.15
C ALA A 345 -6.45 9.07 1.04
N THR A 346 -6.85 8.48 -0.08
CA THR A 346 -8.22 8.07 -0.34
C THR A 346 -8.26 6.55 -0.50
N GLN A 347 -9.20 5.93 0.19
CA GLN A 347 -9.52 4.51 0.15
C GLN A 347 -11.04 4.39 0.00
N THR A 348 -11.52 3.22 -0.44
CA THR A 348 -12.95 3.01 -0.66
C THR A 348 -13.81 3.15 0.60
N TYR A 349 -13.19 3.09 1.78
CA TYR A 349 -13.88 3.21 3.07
C TYR A 349 -13.49 4.44 3.91
N MET A 350 -12.46 5.20 3.51
CA MET A 350 -12.03 6.40 4.24
C MET A 350 -11.20 7.36 3.37
N GLN A 351 -11.23 8.64 3.74
CA GLN A 351 -10.24 9.62 3.30
C GLN A 351 -9.62 10.27 4.53
N MET A 352 -8.32 10.55 4.44
CA MET A 352 -7.56 11.21 5.48
C MET A 352 -6.49 12.14 4.89
N THR A 353 -6.14 13.18 5.62
CA THR A 353 -5.07 14.12 5.30
C THR A 353 -4.07 14.19 6.45
N ILE A 354 -2.79 14.14 6.11
CA ILE A 354 -1.66 14.43 7.00
C ILE A 354 -1.02 15.73 6.57
N THR A 355 -0.82 16.65 7.51
CA THR A 355 -0.09 17.91 7.31
C THR A 355 1.11 17.96 8.24
N LEU A 356 2.31 17.83 7.69
CA LEU A 356 3.56 17.94 8.44
C LEU A 356 3.83 19.39 8.84
N ARG A 357 4.39 19.57 10.03
CA ARG A 357 4.79 20.88 10.57
C ARG A 357 6.30 20.95 10.74
N GLU A 358 6.88 19.93 11.36
CA GLU A 358 8.32 19.84 11.59
C GLU A 358 8.86 18.55 11.01
N VAL A 359 10.03 18.63 10.37
CA VAL A 359 10.77 17.47 9.86
C VAL A 359 12.23 17.62 10.29
N SER A 360 12.76 16.61 10.95
CA SER A 360 14.16 16.51 11.35
C SER A 360 14.78 15.30 10.67
N VAL A 361 15.78 15.52 9.82
CA VAL A 361 16.48 14.46 9.08
C VAL A 361 17.75 14.00 9.80
N ASN A 362 18.17 12.78 9.53
CA ASN A 362 19.41 12.18 10.06
C ASN A 362 19.51 12.16 11.59
N VAL A 363 18.37 12.26 12.27
CA VAL A 363 18.28 12.07 13.72
C VAL A 363 18.27 10.57 14.05
N PRO A 364 18.90 10.14 15.16
CA PRO A 364 18.78 8.76 15.61
C PRO A 364 17.31 8.39 15.86
N VAL A 365 16.87 7.29 15.25
CA VAL A 365 15.55 6.71 15.48
C VAL A 365 15.73 5.37 16.16
N ASP A 366 15.13 5.22 17.34
CA ASP A 366 15.17 3.97 18.11
C ASP A 366 14.55 2.83 17.28
N ALA A 367 15.22 1.69 17.23
CA ALA A 367 14.74 0.50 16.52
C ALA A 367 13.37 0.02 17.03
N SER A 368 13.05 0.27 18.30
CA SER A 368 11.77 -0.05 18.90
C SER A 368 10.60 0.67 18.24
N ARG A 369 10.84 1.77 17.52
CA ARG A 369 9.78 2.49 16.77
C ARG A 369 9.22 1.66 15.63
N PHE A 370 10.01 0.75 15.08
CA PHE A 370 9.62 -0.12 13.96
C PHE A 370 9.20 -1.52 14.41
N ALA A 371 9.17 -1.79 15.71
CA ALA A 371 8.72 -3.07 16.24
C ALA A 371 7.20 -3.21 16.11
N LYS A 372 6.73 -4.46 16.01
CA LYS A 372 5.30 -4.80 16.04
C LYS A 372 4.62 -4.10 17.22
N PRO A 373 3.57 -3.30 16.99
CA PRO A 373 2.90 -2.59 18.07
C PRO A 373 2.16 -3.57 18.96
N ARG A 374 1.91 -3.15 20.21
CA ARG A 374 1.04 -3.91 21.11
C ARG A 374 -0.40 -3.82 20.62
N GLU A 375 -1.16 -4.89 20.87
CA GLU A 375 -2.60 -4.89 20.59
C GLU A 375 -3.29 -3.73 21.32
N PHE A 376 -4.16 -3.02 20.60
CA PHE A 376 -5.00 -2.01 21.22
C PHE A 376 -5.98 -2.67 22.20
N ARG A 377 -6.02 -2.17 23.43
CA ARG A 377 -7.02 -2.55 24.41
C ARG A 377 -7.79 -1.31 24.81
N ALA A 378 -9.08 -1.28 24.49
CA ALA A 378 -9.95 -0.23 24.97
C ALA A 378 -9.89 -0.20 26.50
N ALA A 379 -9.82 1.00 27.09
CA ALA A 379 -9.92 1.15 28.53
C ALA A 379 -11.23 0.50 28.99
N SER A 380 -11.15 -0.41 29.96
CA SER A 380 -12.32 -0.97 30.62
C SER A 380 -13.13 0.18 31.20
N ARG A 381 -14.37 0.37 30.73
CA ARG A 381 -15.31 1.32 31.34
C ARG A 381 -15.90 0.73 32.61
#